data_AF-A0A382BXC9-F1
#
_entry.id   AF-A0A382BXC9-F1
#
_cell.length_a   1.000
_cell.length_b   1.000
_cell.length_c   1.000
_cell.angle_alpha   90.00
_cell.angle_beta   90.00
_cell.angle_gamma   90.00
#
_symmetry.space_group_name_H-M   'P 1'
#
loop_
_entity.id
_entity.type
_entity.pdbx_description
1 polymer ?
#
loop_
_entity_poly.entity_id
_entity_poly.type
_entity_poly.pdbx_seq_one_letter_code
_entity_poly.pdbx_strand_id
1 'polypeptide(L)'
;LAALDRYSEYTRGARFIELSERDQDSALIDVQTGGASGAGVGFVGSSGSFFNMVKSHTWQGTFGDPHYGGNREFAGWDLIDYPGVRMRVTEEDQEQLEAEELEPERRSAYELAMFRTGRPR
;
A
#
# COMPACT_ATOMS: atom_id res chain seq x y z
N LEU A 1 5.92 13.43 -3.67
CA LEU A 1 6.57 13.62 -2.34
C LEU A 1 7.12 15.03 -2.15
N ALA A 2 7.75 15.65 -3.17
CA ALA A 2 8.30 17.02 -3.05
C ALA A 2 7.36 18.10 -2.45
N ALA A 3 6.04 18.04 -2.69
CA ALA A 3 5.09 18.99 -2.09
C ALA A 3 4.98 18.83 -0.56
N LEU A 4 5.03 17.59 -0.05
CA LEU A 4 5.05 17.30 1.39
C LEU A 4 6.37 17.77 2.02
N ASP A 5 7.50 17.57 1.35
CA ASP A 5 8.79 18.07 1.82
C ASP A 5 8.79 19.60 1.91
N ARG A 6 8.38 20.31 0.85
CA ARG A 6 8.28 21.77 0.88
C ARG A 6 7.31 22.27 1.94
N TYR A 7 6.18 21.58 2.15
CA TYR A 7 5.25 21.92 3.23
C TYR A 7 5.90 21.79 4.61
N SER A 8 6.65 20.70 4.81
CA SER A 8 7.36 20.40 6.06
C SER A 8 8.46 21.44 6.30
N GLU A 9 9.26 21.76 5.28
CA GLU A 9 10.30 22.78 5.36
C GLU A 9 9.70 24.15 5.68
N TYR A 10 8.60 24.52 5.01
CA TYR A 10 7.94 25.81 5.21
C TYR A 10 7.32 25.98 6.61
N THR A 11 6.72 24.92 7.17
CA THR A 11 5.97 25.01 8.43
C THR A 11 6.78 24.60 9.66
N ARG A 12 7.77 23.74 9.49
CA ARG A 12 8.51 23.06 10.57
C ARG A 12 10.04 23.13 10.41
N GLY A 13 10.54 23.63 9.28
CA GLY A 13 11.95 23.99 9.10
C GLY A 13 12.89 22.88 8.60
N ALA A 14 12.37 21.68 8.31
CA ALA A 14 13.15 20.57 7.73
C ALA A 14 12.28 19.69 6.81
N ARG A 15 12.91 18.82 6.02
CA ARG A 15 12.16 17.86 5.17
C ARG A 15 11.37 16.89 6.03
N PHE A 16 10.33 16.29 5.46
CA PHE A 16 9.40 15.46 6.23
C PHE A 16 10.11 14.37 7.03
N ILE A 17 11.04 13.65 6.41
CA ILE A 17 11.77 12.53 7.04
C ILE A 17 12.78 12.96 8.12
N GLU A 18 13.11 14.25 8.18
CA GLU A 18 14.07 14.82 9.13
C GLU A 18 13.38 15.41 10.37
N LEU A 19 12.04 15.49 10.35
CA LEU A 19 11.23 15.97 11.46
C LEU A 19 11.15 14.95 12.59
N SER A 20 10.84 15.45 13.79
CA SER A 20 10.42 14.59 14.91
C SER A 20 9.14 13.81 14.55
N GLU A 21 8.91 12.64 15.16
CA GLU A 21 7.69 11.84 14.91
C GLU A 21 6.41 12.66 15.12
N ARG A 22 6.38 13.48 16.18
CA ARG A 22 5.28 14.40 16.47
C ARG A 22 5.05 15.40 15.34
N ASP A 23 6.13 15.95 14.78
CA ASP A 23 6.05 16.93 13.71
C ASP A 23 5.67 16.28 12.37
N GLN A 24 6.11 15.05 12.11
CA GLN A 24 5.66 14.23 10.99
C GLN A 24 4.15 13.96 11.08
N ASP A 25 3.66 13.50 12.23
CA ASP A 25 2.24 13.24 12.45
C ASP A 25 1.39 14.49 12.24
N SER A 26 1.80 15.61 12.84
CA SER A 26 1.07 16.87 12.65
C SER A 26 1.06 17.32 11.18
N ALA A 27 2.16 17.17 10.44
CA ALA A 27 2.21 17.50 9.02
C ALA A 27 1.29 16.58 8.20
N LEU A 28 1.25 15.29 8.51
CA LEU A 28 0.33 14.34 7.85
C LEU A 28 -1.13 14.67 8.16
N ILE A 29 -1.46 15.08 9.40
CA ILE A 29 -2.81 15.52 9.76
C ILE A 29 -3.22 16.76 8.96
N ASP A 30 -2.34 17.76 8.82
CA ASP A 30 -2.61 18.96 8.03
C ASP A 30 -2.87 18.61 6.55
N VAL A 31 -2.08 17.69 6.00
CA VAL A 31 -2.23 17.23 4.60
C VAL A 31 -3.51 16.40 4.45
N GLN A 32 -3.80 15.48 5.37
CA GLN A 32 -4.99 14.63 5.36
C GLN A 32 -6.29 15.46 5.43
N THR A 33 -6.33 16.46 6.30
CA THR A 33 -7.51 17.32 6.51
C THR A 33 -7.69 18.37 5.42
N GLY A 34 -6.70 18.54 4.53
CA GLY A 34 -6.73 19.55 3.47
C GLY A 34 -6.18 20.91 3.89
N GLY A 35 -5.77 21.10 5.15
CA GLY A 35 -5.24 22.35 5.70
C GLY A 35 -3.96 22.84 5.00
N ALA A 36 -3.18 21.93 4.43
CA ALA A 36 -1.98 22.27 3.66
C ALA A 36 -2.24 22.79 2.24
N SER A 37 -3.49 22.77 1.76
CA SER A 37 -3.81 23.11 0.36
C SER A 37 -3.55 24.58 0.03
N GLY A 38 -3.75 25.47 1.00
CA GLY A 38 -3.51 26.91 0.84
C GLY A 38 -2.03 27.32 0.88
N ALA A 39 -1.11 26.40 1.16
CA ALA A 39 0.31 26.71 1.33
C ALA A 39 1.05 26.99 -0.01
N GLY A 40 0.42 26.75 -1.16
CA GLY A 40 1.04 27.04 -2.47
C GLY A 40 2.26 26.17 -2.82
N VAL A 41 2.48 25.06 -2.10
CA VAL A 41 3.66 24.18 -2.24
C VAL A 41 3.57 23.16 -3.37
N GLY A 42 2.48 23.18 -4.14
CA GLY A 42 2.30 22.40 -5.37
C GLY A 42 1.68 21.01 -5.17
N PHE A 43 0.73 20.85 -4.24
CA PHE A 43 -0.14 19.66 -4.24
C PHE A 43 -1.01 19.66 -5.51
N VAL A 44 -1.05 18.53 -6.22
CA VAL A 44 -1.96 18.35 -7.36
C VAL A 44 -3.37 18.15 -6.81
N GLY A 45 -4.31 19.02 -7.19
CA GLY A 45 -5.63 19.06 -6.58
C GLY A 45 -5.59 19.70 -5.19
N SER A 46 -5.91 18.94 -4.15
CA SER A 46 -5.79 19.37 -2.74
C SER A 46 -4.76 18.51 -2.01
N SER A 47 -4.24 19.00 -0.88
CA SER A 47 -3.37 18.20 -0.01
C SER A 47 -4.07 16.91 0.46
N GLY A 48 -5.37 16.97 0.77
CA GLY A 48 -6.16 15.80 1.15
C GLY A 48 -6.35 14.80 0.00
N SER A 49 -6.53 15.28 -1.23
CA SER A 49 -6.58 14.43 -2.43
C SER A 49 -5.25 13.71 -2.66
N PHE A 50 -4.14 14.43 -2.49
CA PHE A 50 -2.80 13.85 -2.54
C PHE A 50 -2.60 12.77 -1.47
N PHE A 51 -2.99 13.04 -0.21
CA PHE A 51 -2.90 12.06 0.87
C PHE A 51 -3.69 10.79 0.55
N ASN A 52 -4.95 10.93 0.11
CA ASN A 52 -5.80 9.80 -0.23
C ASN A 52 -5.27 8.97 -1.39
N MET A 53 -4.65 9.61 -2.39
CA MET A 53 -3.98 8.92 -3.49
C MET A 53 -2.80 8.09 -2.98
N VAL A 54 -1.90 8.69 -2.19
CA VAL A 54 -0.76 7.98 -1.61
C VAL A 54 -1.22 6.83 -0.72
N LYS A 55 -2.18 7.08 0.18
CA LYS A 55 -2.80 6.04 1.02
C LYS A 55 -3.30 4.89 0.16
N SER A 56 -4.13 5.16 -0.84
CA SER A 56 -4.68 4.13 -1.74
C SER A 56 -3.58 3.30 -2.42
N HIS A 57 -2.52 3.94 -2.91
CA HIS A 57 -1.39 3.23 -3.50
C HIS A 57 -0.60 2.41 -2.48
N THR A 58 -0.46 2.88 -1.25
CA THR A 58 0.12 2.07 -0.16
C THR A 58 -0.71 0.81 0.08
N TRP A 59 -2.05 0.92 0.18
CA TRP A 59 -2.91 -0.26 0.32
C TRP A 59 -2.74 -1.24 -0.86
N GLN A 60 -2.73 -0.72 -2.09
CA GLN A 60 -2.52 -1.53 -3.30
C GLN A 60 -1.15 -2.23 -3.30
N GLY A 61 -0.09 -1.54 -2.87
CA GLY A 61 1.25 -2.10 -2.77
C GLY A 61 1.39 -3.10 -1.63
N THR A 62 0.73 -2.88 -0.50
CA THR A 62 0.81 -3.75 0.69
C THR A 62 0.04 -5.05 0.48
N PHE A 63 -1.17 -5.00 -0.10
CA PHE A 63 -2.07 -6.16 -0.18
C PHE A 63 -2.22 -6.71 -1.61
N GLY A 64 -1.64 -6.05 -2.60
CA GLY A 64 -1.61 -6.53 -3.98
C GLY A 64 -0.75 -7.77 -4.17
N ASP A 65 -0.79 -8.30 -5.39
CA ASP A 65 0.05 -9.43 -5.77
C ASP A 65 1.54 -9.02 -5.73
N PRO A 66 2.44 -9.84 -5.13
CA PRO A 66 3.86 -9.52 -5.03
C PRO A 66 4.56 -9.30 -6.37
N HIS A 67 3.98 -9.78 -7.48
CA HIS A 67 4.47 -9.54 -8.84
C HIS A 67 4.70 -8.06 -9.17
N TYR A 68 3.93 -7.15 -8.58
CA TYR A 68 4.07 -5.71 -8.82
C TYR A 68 5.18 -5.05 -7.97
N GLY A 69 5.97 -5.84 -7.23
CA GLY A 69 7.09 -5.38 -6.40
C GLY A 69 6.71 -4.96 -4.98
N GLY A 70 5.41 -4.87 -4.69
CA GLY A 70 4.86 -4.74 -3.34
C GLY A 70 4.74 -6.09 -2.62
N ASN A 71 4.02 -6.11 -1.48
CA ASN A 71 3.65 -7.31 -0.71
C ASN A 71 4.75 -8.39 -0.64
N ARG A 72 5.98 -7.97 -0.35
CA ARG A 72 7.14 -8.86 -0.40
C ARG A 72 6.95 -9.98 0.62
N GLU A 73 7.31 -11.20 0.21
CA GLU A 73 7.15 -12.41 1.04
C GLU A 73 5.71 -12.66 1.49
N PHE A 74 4.73 -12.05 0.82
CA PHE A 74 3.31 -12.15 1.15
C PHE A 74 2.95 -11.55 2.53
N ALA A 75 3.80 -10.67 3.08
CA ALA A 75 3.62 -10.11 4.41
C ALA A 75 2.29 -9.37 4.62
N GLY A 76 1.78 -8.71 3.58
CA GLY A 76 0.45 -8.08 3.63
C GLY A 76 -0.68 -9.08 3.61
N TRP A 77 -0.52 -10.23 2.93
CA TRP A 77 -1.51 -11.32 2.96
C TRP A 77 -1.51 -11.99 4.32
N ASP A 78 -0.34 -12.25 4.90
CA ASP A 78 -0.17 -12.79 6.25
C ASP A 78 -0.82 -11.88 7.29
N LEU A 79 -0.72 -10.55 7.14
CA LEU A 79 -1.33 -9.59 8.07
C LEU A 79 -2.87 -9.66 8.13
N ILE A 80 -3.52 -10.09 7.05
CA ILE A 80 -4.99 -10.15 6.95
C ILE A 80 -5.51 -11.59 6.88
N ASP A 81 -4.65 -12.56 7.18
CA ASP A 81 -4.91 -14.00 7.07
C ASP A 81 -5.48 -14.40 5.70
N TYR A 82 -5.04 -13.71 4.64
CA TYR A 82 -5.44 -14.08 3.28
C TYR A 82 -4.60 -15.27 2.83
N PRO A 83 -5.22 -16.44 2.54
CA PRO A 83 -4.47 -17.67 2.33
C PRO A 83 -3.80 -17.73 0.94
N GLY A 84 -3.85 -16.66 0.14
CA GLY A 84 -3.32 -16.61 -1.23
C GLY A 84 -4.32 -16.96 -2.32
N VAL A 85 -3.93 -16.70 -3.57
CA VAL A 85 -4.80 -16.84 -4.75
C VAL A 85 -4.98 -18.32 -5.12
N ARG A 86 -6.23 -18.79 -5.14
CA ARG A 86 -6.59 -20.14 -5.61
C ARG A 86 -7.60 -20.06 -6.75
N MET A 87 -7.34 -20.77 -7.84
CA MET A 87 -8.24 -20.83 -9.00
C MET A 87 -9.43 -21.76 -8.80
N ARG A 88 -9.29 -22.72 -7.88
CA ARG A 88 -10.32 -23.66 -7.49
C ARG A 88 -10.20 -23.87 -5.99
N VAL A 89 -11.33 -23.80 -5.31
CA VAL A 89 -11.47 -24.12 -3.89
C VAL A 89 -12.36 -25.36 -3.82
N THR A 90 -11.86 -26.42 -3.21
CA THR A 90 -12.62 -27.64 -2.92
C THR A 90 -13.34 -27.53 -1.58
N GLU A 91 -14.25 -28.46 -1.29
CA GLU A 91 -14.90 -28.54 0.02
C GLU A 91 -13.88 -28.78 1.13
N GLU A 92 -12.90 -29.66 0.90
CA GLU A 92 -11.78 -29.90 1.84
C GLU A 92 -10.94 -28.63 2.07
N ASP A 93 -10.62 -27.86 1.02
CA ASP A 93 -9.90 -26.58 1.18
C ASP A 93 -10.70 -25.58 2.05
N GLN A 94 -12.02 -25.56 1.89
CA GLN A 94 -12.91 -24.69 2.66
C GLN A 94 -12.98 -25.13 4.13
N GLU A 95 -13.12 -26.43 4.39
CA GLU A 95 -13.10 -27.00 5.74
C GLU A 95 -11.78 -26.70 6.46
N GLN A 96 -10.64 -26.85 5.78
CA GLN A 96 -9.32 -26.51 6.33
C GLN A 96 -9.17 -25.01 6.61
N LEU A 97 -9.74 -24.14 5.76
CA LEU A 97 -9.70 -22.68 5.98
C LEU A 97 -10.49 -22.31 7.24
N GLU A 98 -11.68 -22.88 7.41
CA GLU A 98 -12.52 -22.65 8.59
C GLU A 98 -11.89 -23.20 9.87
N ALA A 99 -11.10 -24.28 9.76
CA ALA A 99 -10.32 -24.84 10.85
C ALA A 99 -9.00 -24.09 11.14
N GLU A 100 -8.65 -23.05 10.37
CA GLU A 100 -7.34 -22.36 10.43
C GLU A 100 -6.13 -23.29 10.14
N GLU A 101 -6.35 -24.37 9.41
CA GLU A 101 -5.36 -25.39 9.06
C GLU A 101 -4.91 -25.33 7.59
N LEU A 102 -5.55 -24.48 6.79
CA LEU A 102 -5.23 -24.36 5.36
C LEU A 102 -3.84 -23.72 5.17
N GLU A 103 -2.94 -24.48 4.56
CA GLU A 103 -1.61 -23.99 4.19
C GLU A 103 -1.70 -22.83 3.18
N PRO A 104 -1.07 -21.67 3.45
CA PRO A 104 -1.09 -20.53 2.53
C PRO A 104 -0.42 -20.80 1.18
N GLU A 105 -1.06 -20.39 0.09
CA GLU A 105 -0.50 -20.43 -1.25
C GLU A 105 0.45 -19.25 -1.43
N ARG A 106 1.75 -19.50 -1.24
CA ARG A 106 2.83 -18.51 -1.39
C ARG A 106 3.26 -18.34 -2.86
N ARG A 107 2.29 -18.02 -3.71
CA ARG A 107 2.47 -17.91 -5.15
C ARG A 107 1.73 -16.71 -5.73
N SER A 108 2.39 -15.98 -6.62
CA SER A 108 1.71 -14.94 -7.41
C SER A 108 0.70 -15.54 -8.39
N ALA A 109 -0.41 -14.85 -8.63
CA ALA A 109 -1.34 -15.20 -9.70
C ALA A 109 -0.65 -15.25 -11.07
N TYR A 110 0.36 -14.40 -11.31
CA TYR A 110 1.11 -14.34 -12.57
C TYR A 110 2.06 -15.52 -12.78
N GLU A 111 2.27 -16.34 -11.77
CA GLU A 111 3.00 -17.59 -11.92
C GLU A 111 2.13 -18.73 -12.45
N LEU A 112 0.79 -18.59 -12.40
CA LEU A 112 -0.15 -19.58 -12.93
C LEU A 112 -0.08 -19.62 -14.46
N ALA A 113 -0.17 -20.83 -15.02
CA ALA A 113 -0.03 -21.05 -16.46
C ALA A 113 -1.01 -20.23 -17.30
N MET A 114 -2.22 -19.97 -16.79
CA MET A 114 -3.25 -19.19 -17.46
C MET A 114 -2.93 -17.69 -17.61
N PHE A 115 -2.06 -17.15 -16.73
CA PHE A 115 -1.63 -15.75 -16.77
C PHE A 115 -0.22 -15.60 -17.36
N ARG A 116 0.47 -16.71 -17.66
CA ARG A 116 1.69 -16.73 -18.46
C ARG A 116 1.37 -16.55 -19.94
N THR A 117 0.96 -15.34 -20.33
CA THR A 117 0.77 -15.01 -21.75
C THR A 117 2.11 -14.64 -22.39
N GLY A 118 2.70 -15.57 -23.16
CA GLY A 118 3.51 -15.31 -24.37
C GLY A 118 4.73 -14.37 -24.35
N ARG A 119 5.91 -14.99 -24.47
CA ARG A 119 7.28 -14.54 -24.84
C ARG A 119 8.11 -13.70 -23.84
N PRO A 120 9.39 -14.08 -23.60
CA PRO A 120 10.32 -13.26 -22.83
C PRO A 120 10.67 -11.99 -23.63
N ARG A 121 10.76 -10.85 -22.93
CA ARG A 121 11.43 -9.65 -23.44
C ARG A 121 12.94 -9.81 -23.34
#